data_AF-A0A7Y5XTG2-F1
#
_entry.id   AF-A0A7Y5XTG2-F1
#
_cell.length_a   1.000
_cell.length_b   1.000
_cell.length_c   1.000
_cell.angle_alpha   90.00
_cell.angle_beta   90.00
_cell.angle_gamma   90.00
#
_symmetry.space_group_name_H-M   'P 1'
#
loop_
_entity.id
_entity.type
_entity.pdbx_description
1 polymer ?
#
loop_
_entity_poly.entity_id
_entity_poly.type
_entity_poly.pdbx_seq_one_letter_code
_entity_poly.pdbx_strand_id
1 'polypeptide(L)'
;MHDDDLFSPSLSQTSRPELPAGSRPWRLGSQFYVAFFGGPLAMAAIGFLNATRLGLPRSRARQIAAAGAAAFAGAVATVLALDSDVTPRLIVAVAGVACYVVARRLQRDADRLYGLGKDEELAYDSLVGPGLLAAVVGGFGTIAVLTGLS
;
A
#
# COMPACT_ATOMS: atom_id res chain seq x y z
N MET A 1 34.04 27.97 28.92
CA MET A 1 33.45 26.82 28.20
C MET A 1 32.04 26.71 28.74
N HIS A 2 31.06 27.24 27.99
CA HIS A 2 29.65 27.34 28.41
C HIS A 2 29.00 25.96 28.19
N ASP A 3 28.34 25.42 29.22
CA ASP A 3 27.63 24.13 29.17
C ASP A 3 26.37 24.15 28.27
N ASP A 4 26.03 25.31 27.69
CA ASP A 4 24.81 25.51 26.90
C ASP A 4 24.88 24.93 25.47
N ASP A 5 26.06 24.59 24.96
CA ASP A 5 26.20 23.94 23.65
C ASP A 5 25.87 22.44 23.68
N LEU A 6 25.87 21.80 24.87
CA LEU A 6 25.59 20.37 25.02
C LEU A 6 24.11 20.01 24.84
N PHE A 7 23.22 20.99 24.99
CA PHE A 7 21.77 20.84 24.88
C PHE A 7 21.19 21.44 23.59
N SER A 8 22.05 21.88 22.66
CA SER A 8 21.59 22.20 21.32
C SER A 8 21.07 20.90 20.68
N PRO A 9 19.77 20.80 20.33
CA PRO A 9 19.23 19.56 19.80
C PRO A 9 19.92 19.26 18.48
N SER A 10 20.82 18.27 18.46
CA SER A 10 21.59 17.85 17.28
C SER A 10 20.72 17.25 16.15
N LEU A 11 19.40 17.23 16.34
CA LEU A 11 18.41 16.69 15.41
C LEU A 11 17.90 17.71 14.38
N SER A 12 18.33 18.98 14.43
CA SER A 12 17.90 20.03 13.48
C SER A 12 18.26 19.74 12.02
N GLN A 13 19.10 18.73 11.74
CA GLN A 13 19.53 18.34 10.40
C GLN A 13 18.83 17.09 9.84
N THR A 14 17.88 16.50 10.56
CA THR A 14 17.18 15.28 10.10
C THR A 14 15.93 15.55 9.27
N SER A 15 15.60 16.82 9.02
CA SER A 15 14.44 17.25 8.23
C SER A 15 14.65 16.85 6.76
N ARG A 16 14.22 15.62 6.43
CA ARG A 16 14.05 15.16 5.04
C ARG A 16 13.26 16.26 4.30
N PRO A 17 13.70 16.69 3.10
CA PRO A 17 13.06 17.76 2.37
C PRO A 17 11.54 17.56 2.32
N GLU A 18 10.79 18.62 2.62
CA GLU A 18 9.35 18.56 2.47
C GLU A 18 9.02 18.32 1.00
N LEU A 19 8.34 17.21 0.73
CA LEU A 19 7.88 16.90 -0.61
C LEU A 19 6.66 17.77 -0.94
N PRO A 20 6.54 18.29 -2.18
CA PRO A 20 5.36 19.02 -2.60
C PRO A 20 4.12 18.10 -2.56
N ALA A 21 2.95 18.68 -2.33
CA ALA A 21 1.67 17.96 -2.39
C ALA A 21 1.53 17.23 -3.74
N GLY A 22 0.97 16.02 -3.72
CA GLY A 22 0.85 15.14 -4.88
C GLY A 22 2.03 14.17 -5.08
N SER A 23 3.18 14.47 -4.48
CA SER A 23 4.37 13.60 -4.50
C SER A 23 4.63 12.88 -3.17
N ARG A 24 3.86 13.21 -2.12
CA ARG A 24 4.00 12.60 -0.80
C ARG A 24 3.51 11.15 -0.84
N PRO A 25 4.07 10.25 -0.03
CA PRO A 25 3.49 8.93 0.15
C PRO A 25 2.08 9.05 0.74
N TRP A 26 1.30 8.01 0.51
CA TRP A 26 0.00 7.81 1.13
C TRP A 26 0.14 7.06 2.44
N ARG A 27 -0.75 7.36 3.40
CA ARG A 27 -0.80 6.65 4.68
C ARG A 27 -0.97 5.14 4.48
N LEU A 28 -0.14 4.34 5.15
CA LEU A 28 -0.26 2.87 5.10
C LEU A 28 -1.60 2.36 5.65
N GLY A 29 -2.21 3.06 6.62
CA GLY A 29 -3.52 2.66 7.16
C GLY A 29 -4.61 2.66 6.09
N SER A 30 -4.68 3.73 5.29
CA SER A 30 -5.71 3.91 4.26
C SER A 30 -5.64 2.88 3.13
N GLN A 31 -4.48 2.27 2.88
CA GLN A 31 -4.30 1.26 1.84
C GLN A 31 -5.08 -0.03 2.14
N PHE A 32 -5.45 -0.28 3.40
CA PHE A 32 -6.33 -1.39 3.77
C PHE A 32 -7.66 -1.35 2.99
N TYR A 33 -8.27 -0.17 2.86
CA TYR A 33 -9.54 -0.02 2.14
C TYR A 33 -9.40 -0.36 0.65
N VAL A 34 -8.29 0.06 0.02
CA VAL A 34 -8.00 -0.32 -1.37
C VAL A 34 -7.88 -1.83 -1.51
N ALA A 35 -7.20 -2.48 -0.57
CA ALA A 35 -7.02 -3.93 -0.57
C ALA A 35 -8.33 -4.69 -0.38
N PHE A 36 -9.14 -4.25 0.58
CA PHE A 36 -10.41 -4.88 0.91
C PHE A 36 -11.44 -4.72 -0.21
N PHE A 37 -11.53 -3.54 -0.83
CA PHE A 37 -12.50 -3.24 -1.89
C PHE A 37 -12.02 -3.62 -3.29
N GLY A 38 -10.75 -3.36 -3.60
CA GLY A 38 -10.15 -3.58 -4.92
C GLY A 38 -9.45 -4.93 -5.10
N GLY A 39 -9.20 -5.66 -4.02
CA GLY A 39 -8.51 -6.94 -4.06
C GLY A 39 -6.98 -6.83 -4.19
N PRO A 40 -6.31 -7.95 -4.44
CA PRO A 40 -4.84 -8.05 -4.38
C PRO A 40 -4.13 -7.25 -5.48
N LEU A 41 -4.68 -7.15 -6.70
CA LEU A 41 -4.05 -6.38 -7.77
C LEU A 41 -4.10 -4.87 -7.52
N ALA A 42 -5.23 -4.34 -7.05
CA ALA A 42 -5.36 -2.95 -6.67
C ALA A 42 -4.38 -2.59 -5.54
N MET A 43 -4.28 -3.45 -4.52
CA MET A 43 -3.32 -3.29 -3.44
C MET A 43 -1.88 -3.36 -3.92
N ALA A 44 -1.56 -4.26 -4.83
CA ALA A 44 -0.22 -4.39 -5.38
C ALA A 44 0.20 -3.12 -6.14
N ALA A 45 -0.69 -2.57 -6.96
CA ALA A 45 -0.45 -1.34 -7.70
C ALA A 45 -0.23 -0.14 -6.76
N ILE A 46 -1.14 0.07 -5.80
CA ILE A 46 -0.99 1.16 -4.82
C ILE A 46 0.25 0.96 -3.95
N GLY A 47 0.50 -0.25 -3.45
CA GLY A 47 1.67 -0.55 -2.63
C GLY A 47 2.99 -0.37 -3.38
N PHE A 48 3.04 -0.73 -4.66
CA PHE A 48 4.20 -0.52 -5.52
C PHE A 48 4.48 0.98 -5.71
N LEU A 49 3.45 1.76 -6.06
CA LEU A 49 3.57 3.22 -6.23
C LEU A 49 3.90 3.92 -4.90
N ASN A 50 3.36 3.43 -3.79
CA ASN A 50 3.68 4.01 -2.49
C ASN A 50 5.12 3.69 -2.06
N ALA A 51 5.62 2.50 -2.39
CA ALA A 51 7.02 2.13 -2.15
C ALA A 51 8.00 3.05 -2.90
N THR A 52 7.68 3.45 -4.14
CA THR A 52 8.49 4.43 -4.87
C THR A 52 8.41 5.82 -4.24
N ARG A 53 7.22 6.28 -3.82
CA ARG A 53 7.03 7.55 -3.08
C ARG A 53 7.78 7.58 -1.75
N LEU A 54 7.86 6.45 -1.04
CA LEU A 54 8.63 6.31 0.19
C LEU A 54 10.16 6.28 -0.05
N GLY A 55 10.59 6.08 -1.30
CA GLY A 55 12.00 5.94 -1.67
C GLY A 55 12.58 4.56 -1.34
N LEU A 56 11.76 3.51 -1.30
CA LEU A 56 12.24 2.16 -1.06
C LEU A 56 13.04 1.59 -2.25
N PRO A 57 13.96 0.65 -2.00
CA PRO A 57 14.64 -0.07 -3.07
C PRO A 57 13.66 -0.77 -4.01
N ARG A 58 13.97 -0.82 -5.30
CA ARG A 58 13.15 -1.51 -6.33
C ARG A 58 12.88 -2.98 -5.99
N SER A 59 13.77 -3.63 -5.24
CA SER A 59 13.56 -5.01 -4.77
C SER A 59 12.32 -5.14 -3.87
N ARG A 60 12.10 -4.20 -2.94
CA ARG A 60 10.90 -4.20 -2.09
C ARG A 60 9.62 -3.92 -2.88
N ALA A 61 9.69 -2.98 -3.83
CA ALA A 61 8.56 -2.72 -4.72
C ALA A 61 8.20 -3.97 -5.55
N ARG A 62 9.20 -4.67 -6.10
CA ARG A 62 9.00 -5.95 -6.82
C ARG A 62 8.42 -7.04 -5.91
N GLN A 63 8.83 -7.13 -4.64
CA GLN A 63 8.25 -8.07 -3.69
C GLN A 63 6.76 -7.80 -3.43
N ILE A 64 6.36 -6.52 -3.36
CA ILE A 64 4.93 -6.14 -3.24
C ILE A 64 4.16 -6.59 -4.48
N ALA A 65 4.68 -6.32 -5.68
CA ALA A 65 4.05 -6.75 -6.93
C ALA A 65 3.93 -8.28 -7.01
N ALA A 66 4.98 -9.01 -6.65
CA ALA A 66 4.99 -10.47 -6.62
C ALA A 66 3.99 -11.04 -5.61
N ALA A 67 3.89 -10.45 -4.41
CA ALA A 67 2.91 -10.84 -3.40
C ALA A 67 1.47 -10.63 -3.89
N GLY A 68 1.23 -9.52 -4.60
CA GLY A 68 -0.06 -9.24 -5.25
C GLY A 68 -0.44 -10.26 -6.32
N ALA A 69 0.50 -10.57 -7.21
CA ALA A 69 0.30 -11.58 -8.25
C ALA A 69 0.04 -12.97 -7.65
N ALA A 70 0.80 -13.37 -6.64
CA ALA A 70 0.62 -14.65 -5.93
C ALA A 70 -0.73 -14.72 -5.21
N ALA A 71 -1.13 -13.65 -4.51
CA ALA A 71 -2.42 -13.58 -3.83
C ALA A 71 -3.59 -13.61 -4.83
N PHE A 72 -3.46 -12.95 -5.98
CA PHE A 72 -4.45 -13.00 -7.04
C PHE A 72 -4.59 -14.39 -7.65
N ALA A 73 -3.47 -15.02 -8.03
CA ALA A 73 -3.48 -16.38 -8.58
C ALA A 73 -4.07 -17.39 -7.58
N GLY A 74 -3.69 -17.28 -6.30
CA GLY A 74 -4.27 -18.08 -5.23
C GLY A 74 -5.77 -17.87 -5.07
N ALA A 75 -6.25 -16.62 -5.12
CA ALA A 75 -7.68 -16.32 -5.04
C ALA A 75 -8.45 -16.91 -6.22
N VAL A 76 -7.95 -16.78 -7.45
CA VAL A 76 -8.58 -17.36 -8.66
C VAL A 76 -8.62 -18.89 -8.55
N ALA A 77 -7.50 -19.54 -8.22
CA ALA A 77 -7.46 -20.98 -8.05
C ALA A 77 -8.44 -21.46 -6.96
N THR A 78 -8.55 -20.71 -5.87
CA THR A 78 -9.48 -21.00 -4.77
C THR A 78 -10.93 -20.89 -5.25
N VAL A 79 -11.30 -19.80 -5.95
CA VAL A 79 -12.65 -19.62 -6.48
C VAL A 79 -13.03 -20.72 -7.47
N LEU A 80 -12.09 -21.15 -8.32
CA LEU A 80 -12.35 -22.20 -9.31
C LEU A 80 -12.40 -23.62 -8.69
N ALA A 81 -11.69 -23.85 -7.59
CA ALA A 81 -11.62 -25.16 -6.94
C ALA A 81 -12.73 -25.39 -5.91
N LEU A 82 -13.29 -24.33 -5.33
CA LEU A 82 -14.37 -24.43 -4.35
C LEU A 82 -15.73 -24.40 -5.04
N ASP A 83 -16.41 -25.54 -5.03
CA ASP A 83 -17.86 -25.63 -5.27
C ASP A 83 -18.58 -25.32 -3.95
N SER A 84 -18.62 -24.04 -3.58
CA SER A 84 -19.13 -23.59 -2.28
C SER A 84 -19.94 -22.30 -2.39
N ASP A 85 -20.85 -22.08 -1.43
CA ASP A 85 -21.62 -20.84 -1.29
C ASP A 85 -20.77 -19.63 -0.89
N VAL A 86 -19.46 -19.80 -0.65
CA VAL A 86 -18.57 -18.69 -0.28
C VAL A 86 -18.46 -17.74 -1.47
N THR A 87 -18.93 -16.51 -1.27
CA THR A 87 -18.92 -15.51 -2.34
C THR A 87 -17.49 -15.25 -2.82
N PRO A 88 -17.20 -15.31 -4.15
CA PRO A 88 -15.88 -15.00 -4.71
C PRO A 88 -15.33 -13.64 -4.24
N ARG A 89 -16.23 -12.69 -3.99
CA ARG A 89 -15.92 -11.38 -3.42
C ARG A 89 -15.17 -11.45 -2.08
N LEU A 90 -15.55 -12.39 -1.20
CA LEU A 90 -14.92 -12.57 0.11
C LEU A 90 -13.51 -13.16 -0.04
N ILE A 91 -13.34 -14.18 -0.89
CA ILE A 91 -12.04 -14.80 -1.18
C ILE A 91 -11.07 -13.73 -1.71
N VAL A 92 -11.52 -12.92 -2.66
CA VAL A 92 -10.74 -11.80 -3.23
C VAL A 92 -10.43 -10.73 -2.17
N ALA A 93 -11.37 -10.40 -1.29
CA ALA A 93 -11.14 -9.45 -0.19
C ALA A 93 -10.04 -9.96 0.75
N VAL A 94 -10.11 -11.22 1.17
CA VAL A 94 -9.13 -11.85 2.06
C VAL A 94 -7.76 -11.89 1.40
N ALA A 95 -7.68 -12.26 0.13
CA ALA A 95 -6.43 -12.24 -0.64
C ALA A 95 -5.86 -10.81 -0.75
N GLY A 96 -6.71 -9.82 -0.98
CA GLY A 96 -6.34 -8.40 -0.96
C GLY A 96 -5.74 -7.99 0.38
N VAL A 97 -6.42 -8.29 1.48
CA VAL A 97 -5.95 -8.00 2.84
C VAL A 97 -4.65 -8.75 3.16
N ALA A 98 -4.48 -9.98 2.70
CA ALA A 98 -3.21 -10.72 2.84
C ALA A 98 -2.07 -9.99 2.11
N CYS A 99 -2.30 -9.54 0.87
CA CYS A 99 -1.35 -8.71 0.14
C CYS A 99 -1.04 -7.40 0.89
N TYR A 100 -2.04 -6.75 1.48
CA TYR A 100 -1.87 -5.56 2.29
C TYR A 100 -0.95 -5.81 3.49
N VAL A 101 -1.11 -6.91 4.21
CA VAL A 101 -0.25 -7.26 5.36
C VAL A 101 1.21 -7.37 4.93
N VAL A 102 1.48 -8.01 3.79
CA VAL A 102 2.84 -8.11 3.23
C VAL A 102 3.36 -6.73 2.86
N ALA A 103 2.59 -5.95 2.09
CA ALA A 103 2.99 -4.61 1.64
C ALA A 103 3.25 -3.67 2.82
N ARG A 104 2.41 -3.71 3.85
CA ARG A 104 2.56 -2.94 5.09
C ARG A 104 3.84 -3.31 5.80
N ARG A 105 4.16 -4.60 5.96
CA ARG A 105 5.40 -5.06 6.61
C ARG A 105 6.64 -4.54 5.88
N LEU A 106 6.64 -4.55 4.54
CA LEU A 106 7.76 -4.09 3.73
C LEU A 106 7.97 -2.56 3.77
N GLN A 107 6.90 -1.81 4.04
CA GLN A 107 6.90 -0.35 4.03
C GLN A 107 6.95 0.29 5.43
N ARG A 108 6.57 -0.42 6.50
CA ARG A 108 6.34 0.13 7.84
C ARG A 108 7.50 0.96 8.39
N ASP A 109 8.74 0.53 8.15
CA ASP A 109 9.91 1.19 8.74
C ASP A 109 10.19 2.52 8.03
N ALA A 110 10.04 2.55 6.70
CA ALA A 110 10.17 3.78 5.91
C ALA A 110 9.02 4.76 6.17
N ASP A 111 7.80 4.25 6.36
CA ASP A 111 6.62 5.05 6.72
C ASP A 111 6.77 5.73 8.09
N ARG A 112 7.24 4.98 9.11
CA ARG A 112 7.54 5.52 10.44
C ARG A 112 8.58 6.63 10.39
N LEU A 113 9.68 6.40 9.65
CA LEU A 113 10.72 7.41 9.48
C LEU A 113 10.22 8.64 8.71
N TYR A 114 9.31 8.45 7.76
CA TYR A 114 8.75 9.54 6.98
C TYR A 114 7.82 10.45 7.78
N GLY A 115 7.01 9.88 8.68
CA GLY A 115 6.08 10.62 9.54
C GLY A 115 6.71 11.26 10.78
N LEU A 116 7.96 10.96 11.09
CA LEU A 116 8.62 11.47 12.30
C LEU A 116 8.82 12.99 12.21
N GLY A 117 8.31 13.73 13.20
CA GLY A 117 8.47 15.18 13.29
C GLY A 117 7.61 15.99 12.33
N LYS A 118 6.66 15.37 11.62
CA LYS A 118 5.70 16.07 10.75
C LYS A 118 4.32 16.10 11.40
N ASP A 119 3.60 17.21 11.18
CA ASP A 119 2.17 17.25 11.45
C ASP A 119 1.45 16.20 10.60
N GLU A 120 0.56 15.46 11.24
CA GLU A 120 -0.09 14.30 10.67
C GLU A 120 -0.91 14.65 9.41
N GLU A 121 -1.59 15.79 9.40
CA GLU A 121 -2.38 16.24 8.25
C GLU A 121 -1.53 16.67 7.06
N LEU A 122 -0.34 17.24 7.32
CA LEU A 122 0.56 17.74 6.28
C LEU A 122 1.54 16.67 5.80
N ALA A 123 1.74 15.60 6.56
CA ALA A 123 2.71 14.57 6.23
C ALA A 123 2.34 13.79 4.95
N TYR A 124 1.07 13.44 4.74
CA TYR A 124 0.67 12.47 3.71
C TYR A 124 -0.30 13.04 2.69
N ASP A 125 -0.23 12.53 1.46
CA ASP A 125 -1.24 12.82 0.45
C ASP A 125 -2.51 11.99 0.67
N SER A 126 -3.64 12.50 0.18
CA SER A 126 -4.90 11.77 0.17
C SER A 126 -4.86 10.58 -0.80
N LEU A 127 -5.25 9.40 -0.29
CA LEU A 127 -5.41 8.19 -1.09
C LEU A 127 -6.81 8.06 -1.69
N VAL A 128 -7.76 8.94 -1.37
CA VAL A 128 -9.18 8.77 -1.75
C VAL A 128 -9.35 8.63 -3.27
N GLY A 129 -8.84 9.61 -4.04
CA GLY A 129 -8.90 9.60 -5.50
C GLY A 129 -8.20 8.39 -6.15
N PRO A 130 -6.87 8.23 -5.98
CA PRO A 130 -6.15 7.12 -6.60
C PRO A 130 -6.58 5.75 -6.05
N GLY A 131 -6.96 5.66 -4.78
CA GLY A 131 -7.45 4.44 -4.14
C GLY A 131 -8.81 4.00 -4.68
N LEU A 132 -9.73 4.93 -4.90
CA LEU A 132 -11.03 4.63 -5.52
C LEU A 132 -10.84 4.14 -6.95
N LEU A 133 -10.00 4.82 -7.74
CA LEU A 133 -9.69 4.41 -9.11
C LEU A 133 -9.09 2.99 -9.14
N ALA A 134 -8.09 2.72 -8.29
CA ALA A 134 -7.47 1.41 -8.20
C ALA A 134 -8.47 0.33 -7.76
N ALA A 135 -9.36 0.64 -6.81
CA ALA A 135 -10.37 -0.30 -6.34
C ALA A 135 -11.40 -0.64 -7.43
N VAL A 136 -11.86 0.36 -8.17
CA VAL A 136 -12.80 0.17 -9.28
C VAL A 136 -12.16 -0.69 -10.38
N VAL A 137 -10.96 -0.30 -10.85
CA VAL A 137 -10.26 -1.03 -11.92
C VAL A 137 -9.90 -2.46 -11.49
N GLY A 138 -9.40 -2.65 -10.26
CA GLY A 138 -9.08 -3.97 -9.73
C GLY A 138 -10.30 -4.87 -9.55
N GLY A 139 -11.43 -4.30 -9.10
CA GLY A 139 -12.71 -5.00 -8.99
C GLY A 139 -13.21 -5.49 -10.34
N PHE A 140 -13.28 -4.60 -11.35
CA PHE A 140 -13.68 -4.98 -12.70
C PHE A 140 -12.74 -5.99 -13.34
N GLY A 141 -11.42 -5.82 -13.21
CA GLY A 141 -10.44 -6.76 -13.75
C GLY A 141 -10.55 -8.16 -13.13
N THR A 142 -10.89 -8.24 -11.84
CA THR A 142 -11.10 -9.53 -11.17
C THR A 142 -12.38 -10.21 -11.67
N ILE A 143 -13.47 -9.46 -11.83
CA ILE A 143 -14.73 -9.98 -12.38
C ILE A 143 -14.50 -10.51 -13.80
N ALA A 144 -13.87 -9.70 -14.65
CA ALA A 144 -13.55 -10.06 -16.03
C ALA A 144 -12.84 -11.42 -16.14
N VAL A 145 -11.82 -11.66 -15.31
CA VAL A 145 -11.09 -12.93 -15.26
C VAL A 145 -11.97 -14.09 -14.77
N LEU A 146 -12.79 -13.86 -13.74
CA LEU A 146 -13.64 -14.93 -13.18
C LEU A 146 -14.81 -15.30 -14.09
N THR A 147 -15.34 -14.36 -14.89
CA THR A 147 -16.46 -14.60 -15.80
C THR A 147 -16.03 -14.90 -17.24
N GLY A 148 -14.73 -14.87 -17.55
CA GLY A 148 -14.21 -15.05 -18.90
C GLY A 148 -14.53 -13.90 -19.86
N LEU A 149 -14.86 -12.71 -19.33
CA LEU A 149 -15.01 -11.49 -20.14
C LEU A 149 -13.62 -10.87 -20.31
N SER A 150 -12.82 -11.43 -21.21
CA SER A 150 -11.49 -10.89 -21.58
C SER A 150 -11.39 -10.68 -23.08
#